data_AF-A0A495TDT7-F1
#
_entry.id   AF-A0A495TDT7-F1
#
_cell.length_a   1.000
_cell.length_b   1.000
_cell.length_c   1.000
_cell.angle_alpha   90.00
_cell.angle_beta   90.00
_cell.angle_gamma   90.00
#
_symmetry.space_group_name_H-M   'P 1'
#
loop_
_entity.id
_entity.type
_entity.pdbx_description
1 polymer ?
#
loop_
_entity_poly.entity_id
_entity_poly.type
_entity_poly.pdbx_seq_one_letter_code
_entity_poly.pdbx_strand_id
1 'polypeptide(L)' 'MPPHTIRPLAAIHLREALQAAADHQPATALAALMHIDNDSWTAIEHRLSLLGTDLIDVLTHATTGGPQ' A
#
# COMPACT_ATOMS: atom_id res chain seq x y z
N MET A 1 -9.69 18.69 10.83
CA MET A 1 -10.26 17.67 9.91
C MET A 1 -10.32 16.36 10.67
N PRO A 2 -11.37 15.53 10.52
CA PRO A 2 -11.39 14.23 11.18
C PRO A 2 -10.17 13.40 10.73
N PRO A 3 -9.58 12.57 11.60
CA PRO A 3 -8.44 11.76 11.22
C PRO A 3 -8.86 10.74 10.16
N HIS A 4 -8.26 10.81 8.98
CA HIS A 4 -8.41 9.77 7.95
C HIS A 4 -7.98 8.43 8.56
N THR A 5 -8.89 7.46 8.58
CA THR A 5 -8.68 6.18 9.25
C THR A 5 -8.57 5.09 8.21
N ILE A 6 -7.47 4.34 8.23
CA ILE A 6 -7.33 3.17 7.35
C ILE A 6 -8.36 2.12 7.76
N ARG A 7 -9.32 1.85 6.89
CA ARG A 7 -10.34 0.84 7.14
C ARG A 7 -9.72 -0.56 7.08
N PRO A 8 -10.24 -1.55 7.85
CA PRO A 8 -9.69 -2.90 7.85
C PRO A 8 -9.61 -3.54 6.46
N LEU A 9 -10.63 -3.34 5.63
CA LEU A 9 -10.65 -3.87 4.26
C LEU A 9 -9.57 -3.24 3.37
N ALA A 10 -9.35 -1.93 3.48
CA ALA A 10 -8.28 -1.24 2.76
C ALA A 10 -6.89 -1.74 3.20
N ALA A 11 -6.71 -2.05 4.48
CA ALA A 11 -5.47 -2.66 4.97
C ALA A 11 -5.24 -4.06 4.38
N ILE A 12 -6.31 -4.85 4.17
CA ILE A 12 -6.22 -6.15 3.48
C ILE A 12 -5.77 -5.94 2.04
N HIS A 13 -6.40 -5.03 1.30
CA HIS A 13 -6.04 -4.75 -0.09
C HIS A 13 -4.62 -4.20 -0.25
N LEU A 14 -4.17 -3.34 0.68
CA LEU A 14 -2.77 -2.89 0.70
C LEU A 14 -1.82 -4.08 0.88
N ARG A 15 -2.09 -4.98 1.84
CA ARG A 15 -1.28 -6.18 2.04
C ARG A 15 -1.26 -7.07 0.81
N GLU A 16 -2.41 -7.27 0.16
CA GLU A 16 -2.52 -8.03 -1.10
C GLU A 16 -1.69 -7.39 -2.21
N ALA A 17 -1.71 -6.06 -2.32
CA ALA A 17 -0.88 -5.35 -3.29
C ALA A 17 0.61 -5.56 -3.05
N LEU A 18 1.06 -5.48 -1.79
CA LEU A 18 2.46 -5.70 -1.43
C LEU A 18 2.90 -7.15 -1.65
N GLN A 19 2.04 -8.11 -1.32
CA GLN A 19 2.30 -9.53 -1.58
C GLN A 19 2.40 -9.79 -3.09
N ALA A 20 1.46 -9.28 -3.88
CA ALA A 20 1.49 -9.42 -5.33
C ALA A 20 2.72 -8.74 -5.95
N ALA A 21 3.17 -7.61 -5.40
CA ALA A 21 4.41 -6.97 -5.80
C ALA A 21 5.62 -7.88 -5.51
N ALA A 22 5.70 -8.46 -4.30
CA ALA A 22 6.73 -9.43 -3.94
C ALA A 22 6.72 -10.67 -4.84
N ASP A 23 5.54 -11.14 -5.24
CA ASP A 23 5.36 -12.27 -6.15
C ASP A 23 5.56 -11.91 -7.64
N HIS A 24 6.02 -10.69 -7.95
CA HIS A 24 6.22 -10.16 -9.31
C HIS A 24 4.96 -10.22 -10.19
N GLN A 25 3.79 -9.96 -9.59
CA GLN A 25 2.49 -9.90 -10.25
C GLN A 25 1.97 -8.45 -10.30
N PRO A 26 2.50 -7.59 -11.19
CA PRO A 26 2.18 -6.16 -11.20
C PRO A 26 0.70 -5.87 -11.51
N ALA A 27 0.05 -6.69 -12.34
CA ALA A 27 -1.37 -6.54 -12.63
C ALA A 27 -2.24 -6.81 -11.40
N THR A 28 -1.91 -7.85 -10.62
CA THR A 28 -2.61 -8.20 -9.37
C THR A 28 -2.38 -7.13 -8.31
N ALA A 29 -1.15 -6.61 -8.20
CA ALA A 29 -0.82 -5.53 -7.28
C ALA A 29 -1.65 -4.27 -7.59
N LEU A 30 -1.71 -3.87 -8.86
CA LEU A 30 -2.52 -2.74 -9.29
C LEU A 30 -4.01 -2.95 -9.02
N ALA A 31 -4.55 -4.13 -9.33
CA ALA A 31 -5.95 -4.45 -9.07
C ALA A 31 -6.31 -4.35 -7.57
N ALA A 32 -5.42 -4.82 -6.69
CA ALA A 32 -5.60 -4.68 -5.25
C ALA A 32 -5.56 -3.22 -4.79
N LEU A 33 -4.65 -2.39 -5.32
CA LEU A 33 -4.60 -0.96 -5.03
C LEU A 33 -5.89 -0.24 -5.46
N MET A 34 -6.47 -0.62 -6.60
CA MET A 34 -7.72 -0.03 -7.09
C MET A 34 -8.94 -0.33 -6.21
N HIS A 35 -8.88 -1.34 -5.34
CA HIS A 35 -9.95 -1.62 -4.37
C HIS A 35 -9.86 -0.78 -3.09
N ILE A 36 -8.78 -0.02 -2.90
CA ILE A 36 -8.64 0.88 -1.75
C ILE A 36 -9.49 2.13 -2.01
N ASP A 37 -10.35 2.47 -1.05
CA ASP A 37 -11.15 3.68 -1.12
C ASP A 37 -10.33 4.96 -0.87
N ASN A 38 -10.79 6.09 -1.41
CA ASN A 38 -10.08 7.37 -1.34
C ASN A 38 -9.74 7.85 0.09
N ASP A 39 -10.60 7.59 1.08
CA ASP A 39 -10.34 8.02 2.46
C ASP A 39 -9.20 7.20 3.08
N SER A 40 -9.27 5.87 2.91
CA SER A 40 -8.19 4.98 3.33
C SER A 40 -6.90 5.23 2.54
N TRP A 41 -6.99 5.56 1.25
CA TRP A 41 -5.83 5.92 0.43
C TRP A 41 -5.10 7.14 1.00
N THR A 42 -5.85 8.21 1.29
CA THR A 42 -5.31 9.43 1.91
C THR A 42 -4.68 9.13 3.27
N ALA A 43 -5.32 8.27 4.08
CA ALA A 43 -4.77 7.83 5.37
C ALA A 43 -3.46 7.04 5.21
N ILE A 44 -3.38 6.17 4.20
CA ILE A 44 -2.17 5.39 3.86
C ILE A 44 -1.05 6.34 3.45
N GLU A 45 -1.28 7.22 2.48
CA GLU A 45 -0.28 8.19 2.02
C GLU A 45 0.25 9.06 3.16
N HIS A 46 -0.64 9.53 4.03
CA HIS A 46 -0.25 10.30 5.21
C HIS A 46 0.64 9.48 6.16
N ARG A 47 0.29 8.20 6.42
CA ARG A 47 1.13 7.34 7.27
C ARG A 47 2.48 7.02 6.64
N LEU A 48 2.54 6.75 5.34
CA LEU A 48 3.80 6.53 4.63
C LEU A 48 4.68 7.78 4.68
N SER A 49 4.08 8.96 4.49
CA SER A 49 4.79 10.24 4.62
C SER A 49 5.36 10.45 6.02
N LEU A 50 4.62 10.09 7.08
CA LEU A 50 5.11 10.14 8.46
C LEU A 50 6.29 9.18 8.71
N LEU A 51 6.39 8.10 7.94
CA LEU A 51 7.50 7.15 7.96
C LEU A 51 8.66 7.57 7.04
N GLY A 52 8.53 8.68 6.31
CA GLY A 52 9.55 9.17 5.38
C GLY A 52 9.66 8.33 4.10
N THR A 53 8.57 7.70 3.67
CA THR A 53 8.52 6.87 2.46
C THR A 53 7.25 7.18 1.66
N ASP A 54 7.14 6.62 0.47
CA ASP A 54 5.94 6.66 -0.36
C ASP A 54 5.52 5.27 -0.83
N LEU A 55 4.37 5.18 -1.50
CA LEU A 55 3.83 3.90 -1.95
C LEU A 55 4.74 3.21 -2.97
N ILE A 56 5.40 3.96 -3.86
CA ILE A 56 6.26 3.42 -4.89
C ILE A 56 7.52 2.84 -4.27
N ASP A 57 8.11 3.52 -3.28
CA ASP A 57 9.24 3.02 -2.50
C ASP A 57 8.86 1.72 -1.78
N VAL A 58 7.70 1.67 -1.13
CA VAL A 58 7.24 0.46 -0.43
C VAL A 58 6.99 -0.70 -1.41
N LEU A 59 6.42 -0.44 -2.59
CA LEU A 59 6.24 -1.48 -3.63
C LEU A 59 7.57 -1.95 -4.22
N THR A 60 8.50 -1.03 -4.44
CA THR A 60 9.87 -1.33 -4.90
C THR A 60 10.61 -2.17 -3.85
N HIS A 61 10.42 -1.85 -2.57
CA HIS A 61 10.97 -2.62 -1.47
C HIS A 61 10.35 -4.02 -1.38
N ALA A 62 9.04 -4.15 -1.58
CA ALA A 62 8.36 -5.43 -1.61
C ALA A 62 8.84 -6.33 -2.77
N THR A 63 9.04 -5.76 -3.97
CA THR A 63 9.56 -6.48 -5.15
C THR A 63 11.02 -6.90 -4.98
N THR A 64 11.85 -6.12 -4.31
CA THR A 64 13.29 -6.44 -4.14
C THR A 64 13.57 -7.43 -3.02
N GLY A 65 12.56 -7.73 -2.17
CA GLY A 65 12.74 -8.40 -0.89
C GLY A 65 13.40 -7.43 0.08
N GLY A 66 12.74 -7.11 1.20
CA GLY A 66 13.26 -6.13 2.16
C GLY A 66 14.70 -6.41 2.62
N PRO A 67 15.38 -5.44 3.27
CA PRO A 67 16.83 -5.46 3.35
C PRO A 67 17.32 -6.75 4.02
N GLN A 68 18.32 -7.37 3.41
CA GLN A 68 19.12 -8.42 4.03
C GLN A 68 19.79 -7.91 5.31
#